data_AF-A0A844H1X2-F1
#
_entry.id   AF-A0A844H1X2-F1
#
_cell.length_a   1.000
_cell.length_b   1.000
_cell.length_c   1.000
_cell.angle_alpha   90.00
_cell.angle_beta   90.00
_cell.angle_gamma   90.00
#
_symmetry.space_group_name_H-M   'P 1'
#
loop_
_entity.id
_entity.type
_entity.pdbx_description
1 polymer ?
#
loop_
_entity_poly.entity_id
_entity_poly.type
_entity_poly.pdbx_seq_one_letter_code
_entity_poly.pdbx_strand_id
1 'polypeptide(L)'
;MLTLTCPYCGNAAEETELAPGGEAHLKRFGPGSSDEQFEDYLFARKNPKGVHFERWRHAYGCGKWFLAARDTVTLEVFGTYKAQTPNPTPEIVAAVQAKRPNWTPDWTSTPATTTSAESLTE
;
A
#
# COMPACT_ATOMS: atom_id res chain seq x y z
N MET A 1 3.58 13.35 15.14
CA MET A 1 2.67 12.24 14.81
C MET A 1 2.80 11.92 13.33
N LEU A 2 2.50 10.69 12.90
CA LEU A 2 2.49 10.33 11.49
C LEU A 2 1.43 11.15 10.71
N THR A 3 1.72 11.49 9.45
CA THR A 3 0.76 12.16 8.55
C THR A 3 0.67 11.37 7.26
N LEU A 4 -0.54 10.98 6.85
CA LEU A 4 -0.80 10.25 5.60
C LEU A 4 -1.77 11.05 4.72
N THR A 5 -1.42 11.24 3.45
CA THR A 5 -2.31 11.89 2.49
C THR A 5 -3.36 10.90 2.01
N CYS A 6 -4.65 11.17 2.22
CA CYS A 6 -5.69 10.28 1.75
C CYS A 6 -5.84 10.40 0.21
N PRO A 7 -5.61 9.33 -0.58
CA PRO A 7 -5.65 9.39 -2.05
C PRO A 7 -7.07 9.55 -2.62
N TYR A 8 -8.10 9.55 -1.76
CA TYR A 8 -9.49 9.70 -2.17
C TYR A 8 -10.04 11.11 -1.95
N CYS A 9 -9.64 11.80 -0.87
CA CYS A 9 -10.12 13.15 -0.57
C CYS A 9 -9.00 14.21 -0.60
N GLY A 10 -7.74 13.82 -0.78
CA GLY A 10 -6.61 14.74 -0.90
C GLY A 10 -6.09 15.32 0.42
N ASN A 11 -6.84 15.17 1.51
CA ASN A 11 -6.43 15.71 2.82
C ASN A 11 -5.21 14.97 3.37
N ALA A 12 -4.26 15.73 3.90
CA ALA A 12 -3.24 15.23 4.81
C ALA A 12 -3.92 14.95 6.17
N ALA A 13 -4.05 13.67 6.53
CA ALA A 13 -4.67 13.24 7.77
C ALA A 13 -3.60 12.92 8.80
N GLU A 14 -3.79 13.39 10.02
CA GLU A 14 -2.94 13.02 11.15
C GLU A 14 -3.30 11.62 11.66
N GLU A 15 -2.34 10.89 12.22
CA GLU A 15 -2.48 9.48 12.63
C GLU A 15 -3.74 9.19 13.47
N THR A 16 -4.15 10.11 14.34
CA THR A 16 -5.33 9.97 15.20
C THR A 16 -6.65 10.05 14.45
N GLU A 17 -6.66 10.56 13.21
CA GLU A 17 -7.81 10.56 12.30
C GLU A 17 -7.95 9.24 11.51
N LEU A 18 -6.94 8.38 11.63
CA LEU A 18 -6.78 7.18 10.83
C LEU A 18 -6.94 5.93 11.71
N ALA A 19 -7.49 4.87 11.14
CA ALA A 19 -7.50 3.55 11.75
C ALA A 19 -6.54 2.60 11.00
N PRO A 20 -5.58 1.97 11.70
CA PRO A 20 -4.65 1.03 11.07
C PRO A 20 -5.36 -0.30 10.73
N GLY A 21 -4.97 -0.91 9.62
CA GLY A 21 -5.51 -2.19 9.11
C GLY A 21 -4.48 -3.30 8.92
N GLY A 22 -3.23 -3.09 9.34
CA GLY A 22 -2.13 -4.05 9.18
C GLY A 22 -1.68 -4.22 7.73
N GLU A 23 -1.13 -5.40 7.41
CA GLU A 23 -0.57 -5.73 6.09
C GLU A 23 -1.54 -5.45 4.92
N ALA A 24 -1.01 -4.85 3.85
CA ALA A 24 -1.67 -4.66 2.56
C ALA A 24 -1.56 -5.89 1.65
N HIS A 25 -2.34 -5.90 0.56
CA HIS A 25 -2.24 -6.93 -0.50
C HIS A 25 -2.55 -8.37 -0.05
N LEU A 26 -3.24 -8.53 1.08
CA LEU A 26 -3.64 -9.83 1.59
C LEU A 26 -4.79 -10.41 0.75
N LYS A 27 -4.56 -11.56 0.11
CA LYS A 27 -5.61 -12.33 -0.56
C LYS A 27 -6.53 -12.98 0.47
N ARG A 28 -7.85 -12.84 0.27
CA ARG A 28 -8.86 -13.52 1.09
C ARG A 28 -8.99 -14.98 0.69
N PHE A 29 -8.86 -15.87 1.68
CA PHE A 29 -9.20 -17.29 1.56
C PHE A 29 -10.48 -17.56 2.36
N GLY A 30 -11.32 -18.46 1.86
CA GLY A 30 -12.66 -18.72 2.38
C GLY A 30 -13.16 -20.10 1.98
N PRO A 31 -14.49 -20.35 1.98
CA PRO A 31 -15.05 -21.64 1.62
C PRO A 31 -14.46 -22.19 0.30
N GLY A 32 -13.93 -23.41 0.34
CA GLY A 32 -13.25 -24.05 -0.80
C GLY A 32 -11.72 -23.89 -0.83
N SER A 33 -11.11 -23.21 0.14
CA SER A 33 -9.64 -23.20 0.33
C SER A 33 -9.21 -24.43 1.14
N SER A 34 -7.93 -24.80 1.11
CA SER A 34 -7.41 -25.80 2.05
C SER A 34 -7.36 -25.24 3.48
N ASP A 35 -7.28 -26.13 4.47
CA ASP A 35 -7.18 -25.75 5.88
C ASP A 35 -5.94 -24.88 6.13
N GLU A 36 -4.80 -25.22 5.52
CA GLU A 36 -3.55 -24.46 5.65
C GLU A 36 -3.68 -23.06 5.06
N GLN A 37 -4.27 -22.93 3.87
CA GLN A 37 -4.51 -21.62 3.24
C GLN A 37 -5.45 -20.75 4.07
N PHE A 38 -6.45 -21.37 4.70
CA PHE A 38 -7.40 -20.67 5.54
C PHE A 38 -6.77 -20.24 6.87
N GLU A 39 -5.98 -21.12 7.50
CA GLU A 39 -5.18 -20.80 8.69
C GLU A 39 -4.23 -19.62 8.42
N ASP A 40 -3.45 -19.67 7.35
CA ASP A 40 -2.54 -18.60 6.95
C ASP A 40 -3.29 -17.28 6.75
N TYR A 41 -4.44 -17.31 6.08
CA TYR A 41 -5.27 -16.13 5.90
C TYR A 41 -5.80 -15.56 7.23
N LEU A 42 -6.18 -16.40 8.18
CA LEU A 42 -6.71 -15.95 9.46
C LEU A 42 -5.60 -15.35 10.34
N PHE A 43 -4.42 -15.97 10.39
CA PHE A 43 -3.43 -15.68 11.43
C PHE A 43 -2.08 -15.17 10.93
N ALA A 44 -1.62 -15.57 9.73
CA ALA A 44 -0.29 -15.19 9.25
C ALA A 44 -0.29 -13.79 8.62
N ARG A 45 0.64 -12.93 9.03
CA ARG A 45 0.87 -11.61 8.43
C ARG A 45 2.35 -11.36 8.25
N LYS A 46 2.73 -10.67 7.18
CA LYS A 46 4.09 -10.15 7.04
C LYS A 46 4.35 -9.12 8.12
N ASN A 47 5.51 -9.22 8.77
CA ASN A 47 5.98 -8.24 9.75
C ASN A 47 7.45 -7.86 9.50
N PRO A 48 7.78 -7.27 8.33
CA PRO A 48 9.13 -6.84 8.02
C PRO A 48 9.60 -5.70 8.93
N LYS A 49 10.88 -5.80 9.33
CA LYS A 49 11.64 -4.68 9.88
C LYS A 49 12.16 -3.83 8.72
N GLY A 50 11.56 -2.67 8.48
CA GLY A 50 11.87 -1.79 7.36
C GLY A 50 10.64 -1.50 6.52
N VAL A 51 10.76 -1.53 5.19
CA VAL A 51 9.68 -1.20 4.26
C VAL A 51 8.51 -2.18 4.45
N HIS A 52 7.34 -1.63 4.72
CA HIS A 52 6.09 -2.35 4.91
C HIS A 52 4.98 -1.66 4.12
N PHE A 53 4.09 -2.46 3.53
CA PHE A 53 2.88 -1.98 2.86
C PHE A 53 1.67 -2.23 3.74
N GLU A 54 1.00 -1.16 4.15
CA GLU A 54 -0.01 -1.18 5.20
C GLU A 54 -1.36 -0.70 4.67
N ARG A 55 -2.45 -1.16 5.28
CA ARG A 55 -3.81 -0.65 5.10
C ARG A 55 -4.12 0.41 6.14
N TRP A 56 -4.77 1.48 5.71
CA TRP A 56 -5.25 2.56 6.56
C TRP A 56 -6.65 2.97 6.16
N ARG A 57 -7.50 3.28 7.13
CA ARG A 57 -8.84 3.84 6.89
C ARG A 57 -8.85 5.28 7.37
N HIS A 58 -9.34 6.19 6.54
CA HIS A 58 -9.57 7.58 6.94
C HIS A 58 -10.84 7.70 7.80
N ALA A 59 -10.74 7.24 9.05
CA ALA A 59 -11.87 6.98 9.94
C ALA A 59 -12.66 8.24 10.29
N TYR A 60 -11.97 9.36 10.51
CA TYR A 60 -12.57 10.66 10.81
C TYR A 60 -12.65 11.59 9.59
N GLY A 61 -12.56 11.03 8.39
CA GLY A 61 -12.72 11.76 7.13
C GLY A 61 -13.63 11.02 6.15
N CYS A 62 -13.10 10.66 4.98
CA CYS A 62 -13.92 10.08 3.91
C CYS A 62 -14.33 8.61 4.13
N GLY A 63 -13.91 7.97 5.22
CA GLY A 63 -14.28 6.61 5.61
C GLY A 63 -13.70 5.48 4.75
N LYS A 64 -12.94 5.81 3.69
CA LYS A 64 -12.37 4.86 2.72
C LYS A 64 -11.07 4.24 3.22
N TRP A 65 -10.84 3.00 2.81
CA TRP A 65 -9.57 2.29 2.96
C TRP A 65 -8.62 2.67 1.84
N PHE A 66 -7.35 2.92 2.18
CA PHE A 66 -6.23 3.14 1.28
C PHE A 66 -4.99 2.41 1.78
N LEU A 67 -3.92 2.43 0.98
CA LEU A 67 -2.67 1.76 1.30
C LEU A 67 -1.55 2.78 1.49
N ALA A 68 -0.58 2.44 2.33
CA ALA A 68 0.61 3.26 2.57
C ALA A 68 1.87 2.39 2.46
N ALA A 69 2.93 2.96 1.89
CA ALA A 69 4.28 2.40 1.95
C ALA A 69 5.06 3.16 3.01
N ARG A 70 5.52 2.46 4.05
CA ARG A 70 6.17 3.09 5.20
C ARG A 70 7.34 2.25 5.68
N ASP A 71 8.32 2.90 6.27
CA ASP A 71 9.38 2.23 7.01
C ASP A 71 8.96 2.03 8.47
N THR A 72 8.88 0.79 8.94
CA THR A 72 8.47 0.46 10.31
C THR A 72 9.51 0.80 11.36
N VAL A 73 10.76 1.08 10.96
CA VAL A 73 11.85 1.48 11.87
C VAL A 73 11.93 2.99 11.99
N THR A 74 11.87 3.73 10.88
CA THR A 74 12.05 5.19 10.86
C THR A 74 10.74 5.97 10.86
N LEU A 75 9.62 5.29 10.62
CA LEU A 75 8.29 5.87 10.41
C LEU A 75 8.18 6.75 9.14
N GLU A 76 9.19 6.74 8.28
CA GLU A 76 9.17 7.48 7.01
C GLU A 76 8.08 6.92 6.08
N VAL A 77 7.26 7.81 5.53
CA VAL A 77 6.19 7.48 4.58
C VAL A 77 6.70 7.75 3.18
N PHE A 78 6.78 6.71 2.36
CA PHE A 78 7.19 6.82 0.96
C PHE A 78 6.02 7.24 0.05
N GLY A 79 4.78 6.96 0.48
CA GLY A 79 3.59 7.42 -0.20
C GLY A 79 2.34 6.61 0.15
N THR A 80 1.22 7.08 -0.35
CA THR A 80 -0.12 6.51 -0.15
C THR A 80 -0.82 6.32 -1.48
N TYR A 81 -1.60 5.26 -1.61
CA TYR A 81 -2.21 4.87 -2.88
C TYR A 81 -3.55 4.14 -2.66
N LYS A 82 -4.34 4.03 -3.73
CA LYS A 82 -5.71 3.49 -3.65
C LYS A 82 -5.70 2.01 -3.26
N ALA A 83 -6.71 1.58 -2.49
CA ALA A 83 -6.83 0.19 -2.04
C ALA A 83 -7.05 -0.84 -3.14
N GLN A 84 -7.53 -0.40 -4.32
CA GLN A 84 -7.74 -1.26 -5.47
C GLN A 84 -6.49 -1.45 -6.34
N THR A 85 -5.37 -0.82 -5.98
CA THR A 85 -4.12 -0.98 -6.74
C THR A 85 -3.39 -2.23 -6.25
N PRO A 86 -3.09 -3.21 -7.13
CA PRO A 86 -2.53 -4.50 -6.74
C PRO A 86 -1.09 -4.40 -6.19
N ASN A 87 -0.35 -3.37 -6.59
CA ASN A 87 1.02 -3.10 -6.15
C ASN A 87 1.21 -1.58 -5.97
N PRO A 88 2.21 -1.12 -5.20
CA PRO A 88 2.59 0.29 -5.16
C PRO A 88 2.89 0.88 -6.54
N THR A 89 2.70 2.19 -6.70
CA THR A 89 3.01 2.86 -7.97
C THR A 89 4.53 2.93 -8.21
N PRO A 90 4.99 3.07 -9.47
CA PRO A 90 6.42 3.18 -9.78
C PRO A 90 7.13 4.30 -9.02
N GLU A 91 6.45 5.42 -8.75
CA GLU A 91 6.98 6.56 -8.01
C GLU A 91 7.24 6.19 -6.56
N ILE A 92 6.33 5.44 -5.93
CA ILE A 92 6.50 4.94 -4.55
C ILE A 92 7.64 3.93 -4.50
N VAL A 93 7.74 3.03 -5.49
CA VAL A 93 8.85 2.06 -5.58
C VAL A 93 10.19 2.78 -5.69
N ALA A 94 10.28 3.81 -6.54
CA ALA A 94 11.49 4.62 -6.69
C ALA A 94 11.83 5.36 -5.38
N ALA A 95 10.83 5.93 -4.68
CA ALA A 95 11.03 6.60 -3.40
C ALA A 95 11.55 5.64 -2.32
N VAL A 96 11.03 4.42 -2.27
CA VAL A 96 11.53 3.37 -1.39
C VAL A 96 12.99 3.04 -1.73
N GLN A 97 13.29 2.74 -3.00
CA GLN A 97 14.64 2.34 -3.43
C GLN A 97 15.69 3.44 -3.22
N ALA A 98 15.32 4.71 -3.37
CA ALA A 98 16.20 5.84 -3.08
C ALA A 98 16.65 5.88 -1.61
N LYS A 99 15.81 5.40 -0.67
CA LYS A 99 16.08 5.38 0.78
C LYS A 99 16.57 4.03 1.28
N ARG A 100 16.19 2.95 0.60
CA ARG A 100 16.46 1.55 0.91
C ARG A 100 16.94 0.83 -0.36
N PRO A 101 18.19 1.06 -0.81
CA PRO A 101 18.68 0.52 -2.09
C PRO A 101 18.77 -1.01 -2.14
N ASN A 102 18.88 -1.67 -0.99
CA ASN A 102 18.89 -3.13 -0.88
C ASN A 102 17.49 -3.74 -0.77
N TRP A 103 16.43 -2.92 -0.75
CA TRP A 103 15.05 -3.41 -0.71
C TRP A 103 14.62 -3.82 -2.12
N THR A 104 13.97 -4.99 -2.22
CA THR A 104 13.43 -5.51 -3.46
C THR A 104 11.95 -5.85 -3.28
N PRO A 105 11.08 -5.52 -4.26
CA PRO A 105 9.68 -5.93 -4.22
C PRO A 105 9.57 -7.45 -4.26
N ASP A 106 8.57 -7.99 -3.57
CA ASP A 106 8.25 -9.41 -3.50
C ASP A 106 7.15 -9.82 -4.50
N TRP A 107 6.74 -8.90 -5.37
CA TRP A 107 5.86 -9.15 -6.51
C TRP A 107 6.61 -9.04 -7.83
N THR A 108 6.09 -9.71 -8.86
CA THR A 108 6.58 -9.54 -10.23
C THR A 108 6.09 -8.20 -10.79
N SER A 109 7.00 -7.26 -11.06
CA SER A 109 6.68 -6.00 -11.72
C SER A 109 6.29 -6.26 -13.18
N THR A 110 5.02 -6.09 -13.54
CA THR A 110 4.66 -5.88 -14.95
C THR A 110 5.16 -4.48 -15.33
N PRO A 111 5.98 -4.32 -16.39
CA PRO A 111 6.44 -3.00 -16.79
C PRO A 111 5.24 -2.10 -17.13
N ALA A 112 5.28 -0.86 -16.66
CA ALA A 112 4.24 0.13 -16.92
C ALA A 112 4.10 0.34 -18.43
N THR A 113 2.91 0.05 -18.99
CA THR A 113 2.57 0.48 -20.34
C THR A 113 2.50 2.00 -20.33
N THR A 114 3.52 2.66 -20.88
CA THR A 114 3.46 4.07 -21.24
C THR A 114 2.31 4.24 -22.22
N THR A 115 1.15 4.71 -21.75
CA THR A 115 0.10 5.23 -22.63
C THR A 115 0.64 6.52 -23.23
N SER A 116 1.21 6.42 -24.42
CA SER A 116 1.46 7.58 -25.27
C SER A 116 0.11 8.26 -25.53
N ALA A 117 -0.02 9.50 -25.10
CA ALA A 117 -1.15 10.34 -25.46
C ALA A 117 -1.09 10.56 -26.98
N GLU A 118 -1.97 9.89 -27.72
CA GLU A 118 -2.23 10.26 -29.11
C GLU A 118 -2.85 11.67 -29.12
N SER A 119 -2.11 12.57 -29.75
CA SER A 119 -2.49 13.92 -30.10
C SER A 119 -3.75 13.89 -30.98
N LEU A 120 -4.87 14.34 -30.44
CA LEU A 120 -6.00 14.78 -31.24
C LEU A 120 -5.64 16.14 -31.87
N THR A 121 -5.18 16.09 -33.12
CA THR A 121 -5.17 17.24 -34.03
C THR A 121 -6.37 17.13 -34.97
N GLU A 122 -7.18 18.19 -34.93
CA GLU A 122 -8.24 18.67 -35.85
C GLU A 122 -9.53 17.86 -36.00
#